data_AF-A0A7S0A9H1-F1
#
_entry.id   AF-A0A7S0A9H1-F1
#
_cell.length_a   1.000
_cell.length_b   1.000
_cell.length_c   1.000
_cell.angle_alpha   90.00
_cell.angle_beta   90.00
_cell.angle_gamma   90.00
#
_symmetry.space_group_name_H-M   'P 1'
#
loop_
_entity.id
_entity.type
_entity.pdbx_description
1 polymer ?
#
loop_
_entity_poly.entity_id
_entity_poly.type
_entity_poly.pdbx_seq_one_letter_code
_entity_poly.pdbx_strand_id
1 'polypeptide(L)'
;FGSSGCSSLFSGSRNLQKRVGHLRFAAMIRANTDAQMEMARGETYKIPVTWCTTGVCGFWVPMLFFFAAANVLPECERDLATFMKVYSLVGLVLTPTMQTLIICCAWTGSGTCFKLANRLHVITSGLGLALMIVGWITWSQTTDEACFDEDGTHPHLDWNPRTLLFVYLLIGTVVLALLCCCLTCMIMGLAGTAAAGGMQD
;
A
#
# COMPACT_ATOMS: atom_id res chain seq x y z
N PHE A 1 24.02 -40.07 61.90
CA PHE A 1 22.70 -39.58 61.43
C PHE A 1 22.98 -38.42 60.48
N GLY A 2 23.01 -38.53 59.16
CA GLY A 2 22.28 -39.42 58.26
C GLY A 2 21.39 -38.54 57.37
N SER A 3 21.85 -38.18 56.17
CA SER A 3 20.97 -37.82 55.04
C SER A 3 21.77 -37.80 53.74
N SER A 4 21.79 -38.94 53.08
CA SER A 4 22.21 -39.11 51.69
C SER A 4 20.99 -38.97 50.79
N GLY A 5 21.13 -38.21 49.70
CA GLY A 5 20.34 -38.42 48.48
C GLY A 5 19.36 -37.32 48.10
N CYS A 6 19.66 -36.61 47.01
CA CYS A 6 18.75 -36.32 45.89
C CYS A 6 19.50 -35.53 44.81
N SER A 7 20.12 -36.18 43.81
CA SER A 7 20.87 -35.42 42.76
C SER A 7 20.79 -36.00 41.35
N SER A 8 19.86 -36.91 41.05
CA SER A 8 19.87 -37.65 39.78
C SER A 8 18.69 -37.39 38.83
N LEU A 9 17.87 -36.35 39.03
CA LEU A 9 16.62 -36.17 38.26
C LEU A 9 16.57 -35.00 37.27
N PHE A 10 17.69 -34.32 36.99
CA PHE A 10 17.72 -33.15 36.08
C PHE A 10 18.66 -33.27 34.87
N SER A 11 18.95 -34.49 34.40
CA SER A 11 19.80 -34.69 33.20
C SER A 11 19.02 -35.07 31.93
N GLY A 12 17.70 -35.23 31.99
CA GLY A 12 16.86 -35.64 30.84
C GLY A 12 16.24 -34.50 30.01
N SER A 13 16.16 -33.28 30.54
CA SER A 13 15.34 -32.21 29.92
C SER A 13 16.07 -31.37 28.85
N ARG A 14 17.42 -31.42 28.81
CA ARG A 14 18.21 -30.60 27.88
C ARG A 14 18.19 -31.09 26.43
N ASN A 15 17.93 -32.39 26.20
CA ASN A 15 17.89 -32.96 24.85
C ASN A 15 16.53 -32.79 24.13
N LEU A 16 15.44 -32.53 24.86
CA LEU A 16 14.14 -32.22 24.25
C LEU A 16 14.06 -30.76 23.77
N GLN A 17 14.74 -29.84 24.47
CA GLN A 17 14.71 -28.42 24.13
C GLN A 17 15.43 -28.10 22.81
N LYS A 18 16.52 -28.82 22.49
CA LYS A 18 17.26 -28.64 21.22
C LYS A 18 16.48 -29.09 19.97
N ARG A 19 15.54 -30.04 20.08
CA ARG A 19 14.71 -30.46 18.93
C ARG A 19 13.50 -29.55 18.68
N VAL A 20 13.02 -28.82 19.69
CA VAL A 20 11.92 -27.86 19.52
C VAL A 20 12.40 -26.56 18.86
N GLY A 21 13.67 -26.17 19.03
CA GLY A 21 14.25 -24.99 18.38
C GLY A 21 14.31 -25.07 16.86
N HIS A 22 14.71 -26.23 16.30
CA HIS A 22 14.84 -26.40 14.85
C HIS A 22 13.50 -26.49 14.10
N LEU A 23 12.42 -26.92 14.75
CA LEU A 23 11.07 -26.92 14.14
C LEU A 23 10.40 -25.55 14.15
N ARG A 24 10.89 -24.59 14.95
CA ARG A 24 10.31 -23.23 15.02
C ARG A 24 10.75 -22.32 13.88
N PHE A 25 11.88 -22.57 13.23
CA PHE A 25 12.31 -21.81 12.05
C PHE A 25 11.58 -22.20 10.76
N ALA A 26 11.10 -23.45 10.65
CA ALA A 26 10.30 -23.90 9.51
C ALA A 26 8.82 -23.50 9.61
N ALA A 27 8.34 -23.22 10.82
CA ALA A 27 7.09 -22.50 11.02
C ALA A 27 7.39 -21.01 10.86
N MET A 28 7.54 -20.53 9.63
CA MET A 28 7.19 -19.14 9.31
C MET A 28 5.86 -18.89 9.99
N ILE A 29 5.89 -18.20 11.14
CA ILE A 29 4.76 -18.10 12.05
C ILE A 29 3.69 -17.45 11.20
N ARG A 30 2.75 -18.27 10.73
CA ARG A 30 1.58 -17.82 10.00
C ARG A 30 0.94 -16.87 10.98
N ALA A 31 1.09 -15.57 10.76
CA ALA A 31 0.56 -14.56 11.65
C ALA A 31 -0.89 -14.96 11.89
N ASN A 32 -1.21 -15.30 13.14
CA ASN A 32 -2.51 -15.88 13.43
C ASN A 32 -3.55 -14.86 12.95
N THR A 33 -4.46 -15.29 12.06
CA THR A 33 -5.46 -14.39 11.49
C THR A 33 -6.25 -13.71 12.60
N ASP A 34 -6.48 -14.41 13.71
CA ASP A 34 -7.13 -13.89 14.90
C ASP A 34 -6.33 -12.72 15.53
N ALA A 35 -5.01 -12.86 15.64
CA ALA A 35 -4.14 -11.81 16.17
C ALA A 35 -4.10 -10.59 15.25
N GLN A 36 -4.07 -10.79 13.92
CA GLN A 36 -4.14 -9.69 12.96
C GLN A 36 -5.49 -8.96 13.02
N MET A 37 -6.58 -9.69 13.24
CA MET A 37 -7.91 -9.11 13.39
C MET A 37 -8.05 -8.33 14.70
N GLU A 38 -7.49 -8.83 15.82
CA GLU A 38 -7.46 -8.06 17.07
C GLU A 38 -6.69 -6.76 16.93
N MET A 39 -5.52 -6.78 16.26
CA MET A 39 -4.77 -5.56 15.95
C MET A 39 -5.60 -4.60 15.11
N ALA A 40 -6.22 -5.08 14.02
CA ALA A 40 -7.04 -4.25 13.14
C ALA A 40 -8.27 -3.62 13.86
N ARG A 41 -8.87 -4.34 14.83
CA ARG A 41 -9.95 -3.79 15.67
C ARG A 41 -9.47 -2.66 16.57
N GLY A 42 -8.26 -2.78 17.15
CA GLY A 42 -7.63 -1.73 17.93
C GLY A 42 -7.38 -0.44 17.15
N GLU A 43 -7.32 -0.54 15.81
CA GLU A 43 -7.06 0.58 14.91
C GLU A 43 -8.33 1.26 14.36
N THR A 44 -9.50 1.04 14.97
CA THR A 44 -10.77 1.61 14.49
C THR A 44 -10.74 3.15 14.41
N TYR A 45 -9.99 3.81 15.29
CA TYR A 45 -9.81 5.27 15.26
C TYR A 45 -9.16 5.77 13.95
N LYS A 46 -8.44 4.90 13.22
CA LYS A 46 -7.84 5.26 11.94
C LYS A 46 -8.88 5.54 10.87
N ILE A 47 -10.09 4.97 10.94
CA ILE A 47 -11.15 5.21 9.93
C ILE A 47 -11.48 6.71 9.80
N PRO A 48 -12.01 7.38 10.84
CA PRO A 48 -12.37 8.79 10.73
C PRO A 48 -11.15 9.67 10.45
N VAL A 49 -9.99 9.31 10.98
CA VAL A 49 -8.73 10.03 10.72
C VAL A 49 -8.33 9.93 9.26
N THR A 50 -8.35 8.74 8.66
CA THR A 50 -8.04 8.55 7.24
C THR A 50 -9.03 9.31 6.36
N TRP A 51 -10.33 9.20 6.60
CA TRP A 51 -11.32 9.93 5.81
C TRP A 51 -11.19 11.46 5.95
N CYS A 52 -10.96 11.95 7.17
CA CYS A 52 -10.71 13.36 7.43
C CYS A 52 -9.43 13.83 6.71
N THR A 53 -8.35 13.07 6.81
CA THR A 53 -7.08 13.39 6.14
C THR A 53 -7.22 13.36 4.63
N THR A 54 -7.90 12.36 4.06
CA THR A 54 -8.20 12.30 2.62
C THR A 54 -9.08 13.49 2.19
N GLY A 55 -10.08 13.83 2.99
CA GLY A 55 -11.01 14.93 2.71
C GLY A 55 -10.38 16.31 2.84
N VAL A 56 -9.43 16.52 3.76
CA VAL A 56 -8.77 17.82 3.97
C VAL A 56 -7.53 17.95 3.09
N CYS A 57 -6.69 16.93 3.05
CA CYS A 57 -5.41 16.97 2.36
C CYS A 57 -5.45 16.42 0.94
N GLY A 58 -6.52 15.74 0.53
CA GLY A 58 -6.59 15.06 -0.77
C GLY A 58 -7.70 15.54 -1.70
N PHE A 59 -8.73 16.25 -1.21
CA PHE A 59 -9.87 16.65 -2.03
C PHE A 59 -9.51 17.60 -3.19
N TRP A 60 -8.44 18.39 -3.01
CA TRP A 60 -7.99 19.34 -4.03
C TRP A 60 -7.37 18.61 -5.23
N VAL A 61 -6.88 17.38 -5.07
CA VAL A 61 -6.23 16.64 -6.16
C VAL A 61 -7.23 16.34 -7.29
N PRO A 62 -8.39 15.69 -7.07
CA PRO A 62 -9.40 15.57 -8.12
C PRO A 62 -9.84 16.93 -8.65
N MET A 63 -10.01 17.94 -7.80
CA MET A 63 -10.44 19.27 -8.25
C MET A 63 -9.49 19.85 -9.33
N LEU A 64 -8.17 19.77 -9.11
CA LEU A 64 -7.17 20.19 -10.09
C LEU A 64 -7.23 19.37 -11.38
N PHE A 65 -7.37 18.04 -11.28
CA PHE A 65 -7.49 17.18 -12.45
C PHE A 65 -8.76 17.44 -13.24
N PHE A 66 -9.87 17.79 -12.59
CA PHE A 66 -11.12 18.14 -13.26
C PHE A 66 -11.03 19.49 -13.98
N PHE A 67 -10.37 20.49 -13.38
CA PHE A 67 -10.11 21.77 -14.05
C PHE A 67 -9.17 21.60 -15.23
N ALA A 68 -8.07 20.86 -15.05
CA ALA A 68 -7.17 20.55 -16.15
C ALA A 68 -7.87 19.75 -17.27
N ALA A 69 -8.72 18.78 -16.92
CA ALA A 69 -9.50 18.01 -17.89
C ALA A 69 -10.53 18.85 -18.65
N ALA A 70 -10.99 19.97 -18.09
CA ALA A 70 -11.87 20.92 -18.78
C ALA A 70 -11.14 21.77 -19.83
N ASN A 71 -9.81 21.89 -19.71
CA ASN A 71 -8.95 22.61 -20.67
C ASN A 71 -8.45 21.71 -21.83
N VAL A 72 -8.76 20.41 -21.83
CA VAL A 72 -8.35 19.51 -22.91
C VAL A 72 -9.21 19.77 -24.14
N LEU A 73 -8.55 20.03 -25.29
CA LEU A 73 -9.22 20.19 -26.58
C LEU A 73 -9.97 18.91 -27.00
N PRO A 74 -11.14 19.04 -27.66
CA PRO A 74 -11.89 17.87 -28.15
C PRO A 74 -11.16 17.09 -29.24
N GLU A 75 -10.17 17.71 -29.89
CA GLU A 75 -9.35 17.13 -30.96
C GLU A 75 -8.10 16.40 -30.45
N CYS A 76 -7.90 16.33 -29.13
CA CYS A 76 -6.77 15.65 -28.52
C CYS A 76 -6.72 14.16 -28.94
N GLU A 77 -5.50 13.67 -29.19
CA GLU A 77 -5.22 12.34 -29.77
C GLU A 77 -5.80 11.17 -28.97
N ARG A 78 -6.05 11.39 -27.66
CA ARG A 78 -6.60 10.44 -26.72
C ARG A 78 -7.62 11.11 -25.82
N ASP A 79 -8.48 10.31 -25.20
CA ASP A 79 -9.42 10.76 -24.17
C ASP A 79 -8.71 11.04 -22.83
N LEU A 80 -7.79 12.01 -22.87
CA LEU A 80 -6.99 12.47 -21.74
C LEU A 80 -7.87 13.02 -20.63
N ALA A 81 -8.95 13.72 -20.99
CA ALA A 81 -9.90 14.30 -20.04
C ALA A 81 -10.58 13.23 -19.17
N THR A 82 -11.12 12.16 -19.78
CA THR A 82 -11.73 11.06 -19.03
C THR A 82 -10.68 10.32 -18.21
N PHE A 83 -9.50 10.07 -18.78
CA PHE A 83 -8.43 9.41 -18.06
C PHE A 83 -8.02 10.17 -16.79
N MET A 84 -7.81 11.48 -16.88
CA MET A 84 -7.46 12.36 -15.76
C MET A 84 -8.52 12.34 -14.64
N LYS A 85 -9.81 12.37 -15.00
CA LYS A 85 -10.92 12.29 -14.03
C LYS A 85 -10.94 10.93 -13.33
N VAL A 86 -10.80 9.83 -14.08
CA VAL A 86 -10.79 8.47 -13.52
C VAL A 86 -9.56 8.25 -12.65
N TYR A 87 -8.38 8.63 -13.12
CA TYR A 87 -7.11 8.45 -12.41
C TYR A 87 -7.12 9.14 -11.04
N SER A 88 -7.55 10.41 -11.00
CA SER A 88 -7.61 11.18 -9.75
C SER A 88 -8.66 10.66 -8.77
N LEU A 89 -9.86 10.30 -9.24
CA LEU A 89 -10.92 9.74 -8.40
C LEU A 89 -10.52 8.37 -7.82
N VAL A 90 -9.98 7.49 -8.65
CA VAL A 90 -9.54 6.17 -8.22
C VAL A 90 -8.41 6.32 -7.19
N GLY A 91 -7.41 7.16 -7.45
CA GLY A 91 -6.32 7.40 -6.49
C GLY A 91 -6.81 7.89 -5.12
N LEU A 92 -7.78 8.81 -5.10
CA LEU A 92 -8.29 9.40 -3.86
C LEU A 92 -9.19 8.43 -3.06
N VAL A 93 -10.14 7.77 -3.73
CA VAL A 93 -11.21 7.01 -3.05
C VAL A 93 -10.78 5.59 -2.70
N LEU A 94 -9.91 4.99 -3.49
CA LEU A 94 -9.61 3.57 -3.39
C LEU A 94 -8.90 3.20 -2.07
N THR A 95 -7.94 4.02 -1.65
CA THR A 95 -7.16 3.80 -0.42
C THR A 95 -8.03 3.83 0.86
N PRO A 96 -8.78 4.91 1.16
CA PRO A 96 -9.62 4.95 2.36
C PRO A 96 -10.72 3.88 2.33
N THR A 97 -11.28 3.56 1.16
CA THR A 97 -12.31 2.52 1.01
C THR A 97 -11.77 1.13 1.33
N MET A 98 -10.53 0.82 0.92
CA MET A 98 -9.93 -0.47 1.29
C MET A 98 -9.59 -0.55 2.77
N GLN A 99 -9.15 0.55 3.39
CA GLN A 99 -8.91 0.58 4.84
C GLN A 99 -10.20 0.36 5.64
N THR A 100 -11.30 1.01 5.25
CA THR A 100 -12.59 0.77 5.91
C THR A 100 -13.07 -0.65 5.70
N LEU A 101 -12.93 -1.20 4.49
CA LEU A 101 -13.33 -2.59 4.21
C LEU A 101 -12.58 -3.59 5.10
N ILE A 102 -11.27 -3.44 5.28
CA ILE A 102 -10.45 -4.31 6.13
C ILE A 102 -10.90 -4.25 7.59
N ILE A 103 -11.08 -3.04 8.12
CA ILE A 103 -11.50 -2.86 9.53
C ILE A 103 -12.93 -3.39 9.73
N CYS A 104 -13.86 -3.10 8.82
CA CYS A 104 -15.21 -3.66 8.85
C CYS A 104 -15.19 -5.20 8.85
N CYS A 105 -14.35 -5.83 8.01
CA CYS A 105 -14.19 -7.29 8.00
C CYS A 105 -13.56 -7.83 9.29
N ALA A 106 -12.69 -7.06 9.96
CA ALA A 106 -12.15 -7.45 11.26
C ALA A 106 -13.23 -7.43 12.35
N TRP A 107 -14.14 -6.45 12.32
CA TRP A 107 -15.25 -6.33 13.26
C TRP A 107 -16.29 -7.44 13.12
N THR A 108 -16.53 -7.97 11.92
CA THR A 108 -17.46 -9.11 11.74
C THR A 108 -16.94 -10.42 12.38
N GLY A 109 -15.65 -10.50 12.72
CA GLY A 109 -15.08 -11.73 13.31
C GLY A 109 -14.92 -12.88 12.32
N SER A 110 -15.20 -12.66 11.04
CA SER A 110 -15.02 -13.68 10.00
C SER A 110 -13.60 -13.64 9.44
N GLY A 111 -12.80 -14.65 9.80
CA GLY A 111 -11.44 -14.81 9.25
C GLY A 111 -11.40 -14.96 7.72
N THR A 112 -12.47 -15.47 7.10
CA THR A 112 -12.58 -15.57 5.63
C THR A 112 -12.78 -14.20 4.99
N CYS A 113 -13.65 -13.37 5.55
CA CYS A 113 -13.86 -12.00 5.07
C CYS A 113 -12.58 -11.16 5.21
N PHE A 114 -11.89 -11.26 6.34
CA PHE A 114 -10.64 -10.55 6.57
C PHE A 114 -9.53 -10.96 5.58
N LYS A 115 -9.38 -12.27 5.32
CA LYS A 115 -8.45 -12.78 4.30
C LYS A 115 -8.80 -12.29 2.89
N LEU A 116 -10.09 -12.24 2.56
CA LEU A 116 -10.55 -11.72 1.27
C LEU A 116 -10.25 -10.22 1.14
N ALA A 117 -10.54 -9.42 2.16
CA ALA A 117 -10.24 -7.99 2.18
C ALA A 117 -8.74 -7.71 2.01
N ASN A 118 -7.87 -8.48 2.68
CA ASN A 118 -6.42 -8.37 2.51
C ASN A 118 -5.97 -8.75 1.09
N ARG A 119 -6.56 -9.79 0.48
CA ARG A 119 -6.26 -10.14 -0.92
C ARG A 119 -6.71 -9.05 -1.88
N LEU A 120 -7.91 -8.51 -1.67
CA LEU A 120 -8.41 -7.37 -2.45
C LEU A 120 -7.47 -6.18 -2.32
N HIS A 121 -6.94 -5.89 -1.13
CA HIS A 121 -6.00 -4.79 -0.93
C HIS A 121 -4.72 -4.94 -1.78
N VAL A 122 -4.20 -6.16 -1.91
CA VAL A 122 -3.07 -6.43 -2.82
C VAL A 122 -3.45 -6.20 -4.29
N ILE A 123 -4.63 -6.68 -4.70
CA ILE A 123 -5.16 -6.46 -6.06
C ILE A 123 -5.34 -4.97 -6.34
N THR A 124 -5.84 -4.21 -5.37
CA THR A 124 -6.00 -2.76 -5.41
C THR A 124 -4.67 -2.05 -5.65
N SER A 125 -3.60 -2.45 -4.95
CA SER A 125 -2.26 -1.91 -5.18
C SER A 125 -1.75 -2.24 -6.59
N GLY A 126 -2.04 -3.44 -7.09
CA GLY A 126 -1.75 -3.82 -8.48
C GLY A 126 -2.51 -2.96 -9.51
N LEU A 127 -3.77 -2.64 -9.23
CA LEU A 127 -4.57 -1.74 -10.07
C LEU A 127 -3.99 -0.32 -10.08
N GLY A 128 -3.52 0.19 -8.94
CA GLY A 128 -2.82 1.48 -8.86
C GLY A 128 -1.55 1.51 -9.73
N LEU A 129 -0.75 0.45 -9.68
CA LEU A 129 0.43 0.30 -10.53
C LEU A 129 0.05 0.25 -12.02
N ALA A 130 -0.98 -0.52 -12.38
CA ALA A 130 -1.47 -0.62 -13.74
C ALA A 130 -1.96 0.74 -14.26
N LEU A 131 -2.71 1.49 -13.46
CA LEU A 131 -3.16 2.85 -13.80
C LEU A 131 -1.98 3.82 -13.99
N MET A 132 -0.92 3.69 -13.18
CA MET A 132 0.28 4.50 -13.37
C MET A 132 1.00 4.17 -14.69
N ILE A 133 1.11 2.88 -15.05
CA ILE A 133 1.67 2.45 -16.34
C ILE A 133 0.82 3.00 -17.50
N VAL A 134 -0.50 2.86 -17.42
CA VAL A 134 -1.42 3.43 -18.42
C VAL A 134 -1.26 4.95 -18.48
N GLY A 135 -1.06 5.63 -17.36
CA GLY A 135 -0.81 7.07 -17.32
C GLY A 135 0.45 7.47 -18.08
N TRP A 136 1.56 6.75 -17.91
CA TRP A 136 2.78 6.99 -18.70
C TRP A 136 2.57 6.73 -20.19
N ILE A 137 1.85 5.68 -20.55
CA ILE A 137 1.51 5.38 -21.96
C ILE A 137 0.67 6.51 -22.55
N THR A 138 -0.42 6.92 -21.88
CA THR A 138 -1.28 8.03 -22.31
C THR A 138 -0.50 9.33 -22.45
N TRP A 139 0.36 9.65 -21.49
CA TRP A 139 1.20 10.85 -21.54
C TRP A 139 2.18 10.82 -22.73
N SER A 140 2.79 9.66 -23.03
CA SER A 140 3.71 9.51 -24.16
C SER A 140 3.04 9.59 -25.54
N GLN A 141 1.73 9.32 -25.60
CA GLN A 141 0.92 9.32 -26.81
C GLN A 141 0.13 10.62 -27.01
N THR A 142 0.39 11.65 -26.22
CA THR A 142 -0.24 12.95 -26.33
C THR A 142 0.82 14.03 -26.47
N THR A 143 0.50 15.08 -27.23
CA THR A 143 1.35 16.27 -27.43
C THR A 143 0.68 17.50 -26.82
N ASP A 144 1.47 18.48 -26.38
CA ASP A 144 0.93 19.73 -25.84
C ASP A 144 0.12 20.47 -26.91
N GLU A 145 0.67 20.60 -28.13
CA GLU A 145 0.05 21.30 -29.26
C GLU A 145 -1.34 20.75 -29.64
N ALA A 146 -1.55 19.43 -29.56
CA ALA A 146 -2.82 18.81 -29.93
C ALA A 146 -3.85 18.83 -28.78
N CYS A 147 -3.40 18.95 -27.53
CA CYS A 147 -4.25 18.76 -26.35
C CYS A 147 -4.43 20.04 -25.52
N PHE A 148 -3.66 21.09 -25.79
CA PHE A 148 -3.71 22.38 -25.12
C PHE A 148 -3.38 23.53 -26.10
N ASP A 149 -4.26 24.53 -26.17
CA ASP A 149 -4.09 25.71 -27.01
C ASP A 149 -3.46 26.84 -26.19
N GLU A 150 -2.11 26.93 -26.18
CA GLU A 150 -1.36 27.90 -25.38
C GLU A 150 -1.59 29.36 -25.80
N ASP A 151 -1.84 29.59 -27.09
CA ASP A 151 -2.11 30.92 -27.64
C ASP A 151 -3.62 31.26 -27.67
N GLY A 152 -4.42 30.36 -27.08
CA GLY A 152 -5.82 30.22 -27.43
C GLY A 152 -6.71 31.43 -27.17
N THR A 153 -7.50 31.76 -28.19
CA THR A 153 -8.62 32.71 -28.19
C THR A 153 -9.73 32.43 -27.16
N HIS A 154 -9.69 31.30 -26.46
CA HIS A 154 -10.65 30.92 -25.42
C HIS A 154 -10.09 31.22 -24.02
N PRO A 155 -10.90 31.71 -23.07
CA PRO A 155 -10.44 31.91 -21.69
C PRO A 155 -10.15 30.56 -21.04
N HIS A 156 -8.91 30.11 -21.09
CA HIS A 156 -8.42 28.94 -20.37
C HIS A 156 -7.72 29.39 -19.08
N LEU A 157 -7.85 28.56 -18.05
CA LEU A 157 -7.01 28.65 -16.86
C LEU A 157 -5.61 28.14 -17.25
N ASP A 158 -4.53 28.77 -16.78
CA ASP A 158 -3.09 28.48 -17.10
C ASP A 158 -2.59 27.07 -16.71
N TRP A 159 -3.48 26.10 -16.56
CA TRP A 159 -3.20 24.74 -16.12
C TRP A 159 -3.09 23.84 -17.34
N ASN A 160 -1.85 23.62 -17.80
CA ASN A 160 -1.56 22.64 -18.84
C ASN A 160 -1.85 21.21 -18.30
N PRO A 161 -2.80 20.46 -18.91
CA PRO A 161 -3.24 19.15 -18.43
C PRO A 161 -2.14 18.08 -18.53
N ARG A 162 -1.32 18.14 -19.57
CA ARG A 162 -0.21 17.22 -19.81
C ARG A 162 0.89 17.41 -18.77
N THR A 163 1.21 18.66 -18.43
CA THR A 163 2.19 19.00 -17.39
C THR A 163 1.71 18.54 -16.01
N LEU A 164 0.44 18.79 -15.68
CA LEU A 164 -0.15 18.31 -14.43
C LEU A 164 -0.07 16.77 -14.32
N LEU A 165 -0.49 16.05 -15.37
CA LEU A 165 -0.40 14.59 -15.39
C LEU A 165 1.04 14.10 -15.21
N PHE A 166 2.02 14.71 -15.90
CA PHE A 166 3.44 14.37 -15.77
C PHE A 166 3.95 14.53 -14.33
N VAL A 167 3.68 15.66 -13.70
CA VAL A 167 4.13 15.94 -12.33
C VAL A 167 3.59 14.90 -11.36
N TYR A 168 2.31 14.54 -11.47
CA TYR A 168 1.72 13.52 -10.60
C TYR A 168 2.25 12.11 -10.87
N LEU A 169 2.46 11.74 -12.13
CA LEU A 169 3.09 10.46 -12.48
C LEU A 169 4.52 10.39 -11.93
N LEU A 170 5.28 11.48 -12.02
CA LEU A 170 6.64 11.58 -11.49
C LEU A 170 6.66 11.46 -9.95
N ILE A 171 5.77 12.15 -9.24
CA ILE A 171 5.64 12.02 -7.78
C ILE A 171 5.30 10.56 -7.42
N GLY A 172 4.35 9.96 -8.14
CA GLY A 172 3.94 8.57 -7.94
C GLY A 172 5.08 7.57 -8.12
N THR A 173 5.89 7.72 -9.17
CA THR A 173 7.05 6.83 -9.42
C THR A 173 8.14 7.01 -8.37
N VAL A 174 8.42 8.24 -7.93
CA VAL A 174 9.39 8.52 -6.85
C VAL A 174 8.92 7.88 -5.54
N VAL A 175 7.65 8.08 -5.16
CA VAL A 175 7.10 7.47 -3.94
C VAL A 175 7.14 5.94 -4.01
N LEU A 176 6.79 5.35 -5.15
CA LEU A 176 6.87 3.89 -5.33
C LEU A 176 8.31 3.37 -5.22
N ALA A 177 9.28 4.07 -5.82
CA ALA A 177 10.69 3.71 -5.73
C ALA A 177 11.20 3.75 -4.28
N LEU A 178 10.85 4.80 -3.53
CA LEU A 178 11.18 4.91 -2.11
C LEU A 178 10.55 3.78 -1.28
N LEU A 179 9.27 3.47 -1.51
CA LEU A 179 8.60 2.36 -0.82
C LEU A 179 9.28 1.02 -1.12
N CYS A 180 9.64 0.76 -2.38
CA CYS A 180 10.37 -0.45 -2.77
C CYS A 180 11.74 -0.53 -2.07
N CYS A 181 12.47 0.60 -2.00
CA CYS A 181 13.74 0.67 -1.28
C CYS A 181 13.57 0.38 0.22
N CYS A 182 12.60 1.01 0.89
CA CYS A 182 12.34 0.76 2.31
C CYS A 182 11.96 -0.71 2.58
N LEU A 183 11.15 -1.32 1.71
CA LEU A 183 10.77 -2.72 1.84
C LEU A 183 11.96 -3.67 1.69
N THR A 184 12.84 -3.43 0.71
CA THR A 184 14.05 -4.26 0.55
C THR A 184 15.01 -4.12 1.73
N CYS A 185 15.20 -2.91 2.27
CA CYS A 185 15.98 -2.69 3.50
C CYS A 185 15.41 -3.43 4.71
N MET A 186 14.08 -3.40 4.89
CA MET A 186 13.41 -4.14 5.98
C MET A 186 13.61 -5.66 5.84
N ILE A 187 13.48 -6.21 4.62
CA ILE A 187 13.68 -7.64 4.36
C ILE A 187 15.13 -8.05 4.66
N MET A 188 16.12 -7.25 4.23
CA MET A 188 17.53 -7.51 4.51
C MET A 188 17.85 -7.42 6.01
N GLY A 189 17.28 -6.43 6.71
CA GLY A 189 17.45 -6.28 8.16
C GLY A 189 16.87 -7.47 8.93
N LEU A 190 15.67 -7.93 8.56
CA LEU A 190 15.05 -9.11 9.16
C LEU A 190 15.90 -10.37 8.91
N ALA A 191 16.42 -10.56 7.70
CA ALA A 191 17.32 -11.67 7.37
C ALA A 191 18.63 -11.64 8.20
N GLY A 192 19.20 -10.45 8.41
CA GLY A 192 20.41 -10.27 9.23
C GLY A 192 20.21 -10.64 10.70
N THR A 193 19.08 -10.23 11.31
CA THR A 193 18.77 -10.58 12.71
C THR A 193 18.58 -12.08 12.93
N ALA A 194 17.99 -12.78 11.95
CA ALA A 194 17.82 -14.23 12.00
C ALA A 194 19.17 -14.97 11.97
N ALA A 195 20.15 -14.49 11.19
CA ALA A 195 21.48 -15.09 11.12
C ALA A 195 22.29 -14.87 12.40
N ALA A 196 22.20 -13.69 13.03
CA ALA A 196 22.92 -13.37 14.25
C ALA A 196 22.46 -14.21 15.46
N GLY A 197 21.16 -14.53 15.56
CA GLY A 197 20.62 -15.37 16.63
C GLY A 197 21.09 -16.83 16.58
N GLY A 198 21.54 -17.32 15.41
CA GLY A 198 22.01 -18.69 15.24
C GLY A 198 23.45 -18.96 15.70
N MET A 199 24.24 -17.92 16.04
CA MET A 199 25.63 -18.08 16.48
C MET A 199 25.81 -18.16 18.01
N GLN A 200 24.73 -18.00 18.79
CA GLN A 200 24.80 -18.04 20.26
C GLN A 200 24.49 -19.43 20.86
N ASP A 201 24.29 -20.45 20.01
CA ASP A 201 24.01 -21.85 20.39
C ASP A 201 25.16 -22.81 20.04
#